data_AF-A0A3P6PPD0-F1
#
_entry.id   AF-A0A3P6PPD0-F1
#
_cell.length_a   1.000
_cell.length_b   1.000
_cell.length_c   1.000
_cell.angle_alpha   90.00
_cell.angle_beta   90.00
_cell.angle_gamma   90.00
#
_symmetry.space_group_name_H-M   'P 1'
#
loop_
_entity.id
_entity.type
_entity.pdbx_description
1 polymer ?
#
loop_
_entity_poly.entity_id
_entity_poly.type
_entity_poly.pdbx_seq_one_letter_code
_entity_poly.pdbx_strand_id
1 'polypeptide(L)'
;MFPQMIPPTNTLLGSSISRLLPKDSAKNLAKDVFRAVHPAAENVDVARMMGRWFQVINSPHVIREACTVSHFGALTNNTYSATFTILKFYREGNANGPPRFSLGYGFKAGDTGQFVLHNSNSPDSEPFWVIKKGPLNEYNQYDYAIVSNWVRFPVFVIARDPERFRTEHMRNVLQFLEDNNYINVMTKAFNMISPVDYSQCQYTPTFSGAGR
;
A
#
# COMPACT_ATOMS: atom_id res chain seq x y z
N MET A 1 -58.09 33.17 -24.33
CA MET A 1 -56.76 33.34 -24.92
C MET A 1 -55.76 33.13 -23.80
N PHE A 2 -55.27 31.90 -23.63
CA PHE A 2 -54.34 31.50 -22.54
C PHE A 2 -52.99 31.15 -23.17
N PRO A 3 -51.85 31.55 -22.59
CA PRO A 3 -50.55 31.22 -23.15
C PRO A 3 -50.18 29.77 -22.84
N GLN A 4 -49.67 29.07 -23.85
CA GLN A 4 -49.12 27.73 -23.75
C GLN A 4 -47.75 27.79 -23.07
N MET A 5 -47.60 27.12 -21.93
CA MET A 5 -46.31 26.83 -21.30
C MET A 5 -45.80 25.50 -21.87
N ILE A 6 -44.72 25.54 -22.65
CA ILE A 6 -44.00 24.34 -23.09
C ILE A 6 -43.08 23.92 -21.94
N PRO A 7 -43.23 22.73 -21.33
CA PRO A 7 -42.29 22.27 -20.32
C PRO A 7 -40.98 21.83 -21.00
N PRO A 8 -39.82 22.07 -20.37
CA PRO A 8 -38.53 21.68 -20.94
C PRO A 8 -38.40 20.15 -20.96
N THR A 9 -38.21 19.61 -22.15
CA THR A 9 -37.83 18.23 -22.43
C THR A 9 -36.40 18.02 -21.94
N ASN A 10 -36.20 17.57 -20.69
CA ASN A 10 -34.94 16.95 -20.23
C ASN A 10 -35.02 16.41 -18.78
N THR A 11 -35.94 15.49 -18.48
CA THR A 11 -35.97 14.88 -17.13
C THR A 11 -36.45 13.42 -17.05
N LEU A 12 -36.56 12.71 -18.19
CA LEU A 12 -37.21 11.39 -18.20
C LEU A 12 -36.30 10.18 -18.46
N LEU A 13 -34.98 10.34 -18.45
CA LEU A 13 -34.04 9.20 -18.55
C LEU A 13 -33.30 8.86 -17.24
N GLY A 14 -33.19 9.80 -16.30
CA GLY A 14 -32.44 9.58 -15.05
C GLY A 14 -33.24 9.01 -13.87
N SER A 15 -34.58 9.05 -13.92
CA SER A 15 -35.46 8.75 -12.77
C SER A 15 -36.08 7.35 -12.79
N SER A 16 -35.93 6.60 -13.88
CA SER A 16 -36.61 5.32 -14.08
C SER A 16 -35.78 4.09 -13.70
N ILE A 17 -34.45 4.17 -13.77
CA ILE A 17 -33.56 3.02 -13.45
C ILE A 17 -33.44 2.84 -11.93
N SER A 18 -33.46 3.91 -11.16
CA SER A 18 -33.38 3.91 -9.69
C SER A 18 -34.66 3.40 -8.99
N ARG A 19 -35.76 3.17 -9.73
CA ARG A 19 -37.00 2.56 -9.22
C ARG A 19 -37.13 1.07 -9.51
N LEU A 20 -36.34 0.53 -10.44
CA LEU A 20 -36.40 -0.88 -10.89
C LEU A 20 -35.35 -1.78 -10.23
N LEU A 21 -34.35 -1.19 -9.57
CA LEU A 21 -33.30 -1.94 -8.88
C LEU A 21 -33.52 -1.82 -7.36
N PRO A 22 -33.56 -2.94 -6.62
CA PRO A 22 -33.54 -2.92 -5.16
C PRO A 22 -32.36 -2.06 -4.68
N LYS A 23 -32.57 -1.24 -3.64
CA LYS A 23 -31.54 -0.31 -3.11
C LYS A 23 -30.19 -0.99 -2.85
N ASP A 24 -30.23 -2.25 -2.45
CA ASP A 24 -29.03 -3.04 -2.18
C ASP A 24 -28.38 -3.61 -3.45
N SER A 25 -29.14 -3.85 -4.53
CA SER A 25 -28.60 -4.38 -5.79
C SER A 25 -27.65 -3.40 -6.46
N ALA A 26 -27.96 -2.11 -6.47
CA ALA A 26 -27.06 -1.10 -7.01
C ALA A 26 -25.79 -0.94 -6.16
N LYS A 27 -25.92 -1.00 -4.83
CA LYS A 27 -24.78 -0.93 -3.89
C LYS A 27 -23.89 -2.16 -3.98
N ASN A 28 -24.47 -3.35 -4.09
CA ASN A 28 -23.75 -4.61 -4.23
C ASN A 28 -23.09 -4.70 -5.60
N LEU A 29 -23.78 -4.33 -6.68
CA LEU A 29 -23.20 -4.24 -8.01
C LEU A 29 -22.04 -3.24 -8.05
N ALA A 30 -22.20 -2.06 -7.47
CA ALA A 30 -21.10 -1.10 -7.36
C ALA A 30 -19.93 -1.71 -6.58
N LYS A 31 -20.18 -2.32 -5.42
CA LYS A 31 -19.15 -3.00 -4.60
C LYS A 31 -18.44 -4.12 -5.37
N ASP A 32 -19.16 -4.89 -6.17
CA ASP A 32 -18.62 -6.00 -6.95
C ASP A 32 -17.82 -5.50 -8.16
N VAL A 33 -18.29 -4.45 -8.83
CA VAL A 33 -17.52 -3.75 -9.87
C VAL A 33 -16.27 -3.11 -9.26
N PHE A 34 -16.38 -2.44 -8.11
CA PHE A 34 -15.23 -1.88 -7.39
C PHE A 34 -14.21 -2.97 -7.05
N ARG A 35 -14.64 -4.14 -6.57
CA ARG A 35 -13.78 -5.30 -6.29
C ARG A 35 -13.17 -5.92 -7.54
N ALA A 36 -13.89 -5.94 -8.65
CA ALA A 36 -13.40 -6.48 -9.92
C ALA A 36 -12.34 -5.57 -10.57
N VAL A 37 -12.41 -4.26 -10.32
CA VAL A 37 -11.52 -3.25 -10.93
C VAL A 37 -10.33 -2.92 -10.01
N HIS A 38 -10.48 -3.02 -8.69
CA HIS A 38 -9.39 -2.78 -7.74
C HIS A 38 -8.45 -3.98 -7.63
N PRO A 39 -7.13 -3.78 -7.48
CA PRO A 39 -6.22 -4.86 -7.12
C PRO A 39 -6.71 -5.55 -5.85
N ALA A 40 -6.75 -6.88 -5.86
CA ALA A 40 -7.10 -7.64 -4.66
C ALA A 40 -6.06 -7.36 -3.56
N ALA A 41 -6.50 -6.77 -2.45
CA ALA A 41 -5.67 -6.70 -1.24
C ALA A 41 -5.76 -8.04 -0.51
N GLU A 42 -4.60 -8.54 -0.08
CA GLU A 42 -4.54 -9.72 0.77
C GLU A 42 -5.13 -9.43 2.14
N ASN A 43 -5.67 -10.46 2.81
CA ASN A 43 -6.06 -10.32 4.21
C ASN A 43 -4.78 -10.26 5.08
N VAL A 44 -4.62 -9.18 5.83
CA VAL A 44 -3.43 -8.91 6.63
C VAL A 44 -3.79 -8.85 8.11
N ASP A 45 -3.12 -9.69 8.89
CA ASP A 45 -3.10 -9.56 10.34
C ASP A 45 -2.13 -8.44 10.74
N VAL A 46 -2.68 -7.33 11.25
CA VAL A 46 -1.90 -6.13 11.59
C VAL A 46 -0.90 -6.41 12.70
N ALA A 47 -1.19 -7.35 13.62
CA ALA A 47 -0.24 -7.71 14.67
C ALA A 47 1.06 -8.25 14.10
N ARG A 48 0.97 -9.01 12.99
CA ARG A 48 2.13 -9.60 12.29
C ARG A 48 2.89 -8.62 11.42
N MET A 49 2.32 -7.43 11.21
CA MET A 49 2.99 -6.31 10.56
C MET A 49 3.83 -5.48 11.55
N MET A 50 3.68 -5.65 12.87
CA MET A 50 4.42 -4.82 13.84
C MET A 50 5.93 -5.08 13.83
N GLY A 51 6.72 -4.10 14.25
CA GLY A 51 8.17 -4.16 14.30
C GLY A 51 8.84 -3.52 13.07
N ARG A 52 10.12 -3.86 12.86
CA ARG A 52 10.99 -3.24 11.85
C ARG A 52 10.83 -3.85 10.46
N TRP A 53 10.96 -3.01 9.45
CA TRP A 53 10.86 -3.30 8.03
C TRP A 53 11.89 -2.52 7.22
N PHE A 54 12.45 -3.14 6.20
CA PHE A 54 13.40 -2.55 5.26
C PHE A 54 12.79 -2.50 3.86
N GLN A 55 12.89 -1.36 3.18
CA GLN A 55 12.37 -1.22 1.82
C GLN A 55 13.33 -1.85 0.79
N VAL A 56 12.95 -3.00 0.22
CA VAL A 56 13.79 -3.86 -0.65
C VAL A 56 13.58 -3.61 -2.13
N ILE A 57 12.41 -3.11 -2.51
CA ILE A 57 12.08 -2.67 -3.87
C ILE A 57 11.32 -1.34 -3.71
N ASN A 58 11.59 -0.36 -4.57
CA ASN A 58 10.83 0.90 -4.56
C ASN A 58 10.50 1.36 -5.98
N SER A 59 9.74 2.46 -6.05
CA SER A 59 9.54 3.24 -7.28
C SER A 59 10.34 4.57 -7.22
N PRO A 60 11.56 4.64 -7.76
CA PRO A 60 12.53 5.70 -7.40
C PRO A 60 12.17 7.08 -7.96
N HIS A 61 11.35 7.13 -9.01
CA HIS A 61 10.88 8.38 -9.61
C HIS A 61 9.80 9.08 -8.77
N VAL A 62 9.15 8.35 -7.86
CA VAL A 62 8.14 8.91 -6.95
C VAL A 62 8.70 8.96 -5.53
N ILE A 63 9.31 7.86 -5.08
CA ILE A 63 9.87 7.71 -3.73
C ILE A 63 11.36 8.00 -3.81
N ARG A 64 11.73 9.28 -3.66
CA ARG A 64 13.12 9.75 -3.68
C ARG A 64 13.81 9.54 -2.32
N GLU A 65 13.78 8.30 -1.85
CA GLU A 65 14.33 7.88 -0.56
C GLU A 65 15.25 6.67 -0.76
N ALA A 66 16.37 6.67 -0.03
CA ALA A 66 17.30 5.55 0.04
C ALA A 66 17.45 5.06 1.48
N CYS A 67 17.87 3.81 1.64
CA CYS A 67 18.08 3.20 2.96
C CYS A 67 16.86 3.32 3.89
N THR A 68 15.66 3.18 3.33
CA THR A 68 14.41 3.37 4.08
C THR A 68 14.17 2.19 5.03
N VAL A 69 14.03 2.52 6.32
CA VAL A 69 13.64 1.62 7.40
C VAL A 69 12.38 2.17 8.06
N SER A 70 11.36 1.33 8.19
CA SER A 70 10.13 1.66 8.90
C SER A 70 9.97 0.78 10.14
N HIS A 71 9.49 1.35 11.22
CA HIS A 71 9.10 0.63 12.43
C HIS A 71 7.61 0.88 12.70
N PHE A 72 6.83 -0.20 12.75
CA PHE A 72 5.41 -0.16 13.04
C PHE A 72 5.18 -0.56 14.49
N GLY A 73 4.49 0.27 15.27
CA GLY A 73 4.30 0.06 16.70
C GLY A 73 2.99 0.63 17.23
N ALA A 74 2.88 0.68 18.56
CA ALA A 74 1.72 1.22 19.29
C ALA A 74 0.35 0.76 18.74
N LEU A 75 0.25 -0.55 18.43
CA LEU A 75 -0.94 -1.14 17.85
C LEU A 75 -2.12 -1.07 18.83
N THR A 76 -3.17 -0.37 18.41
CA THR A 76 -4.48 -0.37 19.06
C THR A 76 -5.46 -1.09 18.16
N ASN A 77 -6.01 -2.21 18.61
CA ASN A 77 -6.96 -3.00 17.82
C ASN A 77 -8.36 -2.87 18.42
N ASN A 78 -9.37 -2.70 17.58
CA ASN A 78 -10.77 -2.74 17.97
C ASN A 78 -11.55 -3.68 17.02
N THR A 79 -12.85 -3.84 17.25
CA THR A 79 -13.69 -4.78 16.49
C THR A 79 -13.73 -4.52 14.98
N TYR A 80 -13.49 -3.28 14.54
CA TYR A 80 -13.68 -2.85 13.15
C TYR A 80 -12.44 -2.22 12.50
N SER A 81 -11.43 -1.85 13.30
CA SER A 81 -10.23 -1.19 12.82
C SER A 81 -9.03 -1.47 13.72
N ALA A 82 -7.84 -1.34 13.12
CA ALA A 82 -6.57 -1.38 13.82
C ALA A 82 -5.78 -0.11 13.48
N THR A 83 -5.24 0.54 14.50
CA THR A 83 -4.42 1.76 14.38
C THR A 83 -3.01 1.46 14.85
N PHE A 84 -2.00 1.93 14.14
CA PHE A 84 -0.59 1.77 14.53
C PHE A 84 0.20 3.03 14.21
N THR A 85 1.34 3.21 14.87
CA THR A 85 2.30 4.29 14.59
C THR A 85 3.38 3.82 13.65
N ILE A 86 3.93 4.76 12.88
CA ILE A 86 5.01 4.55 11.92
C ILE A 86 6.14 5.49 12.28
N LEU A 87 7.32 4.94 12.57
CA LEU A 87 8.57 5.69 12.61
C LEU A 87 9.41 5.26 11.41
N LYS A 88 9.67 6.18 10.48
CA LYS A 88 10.44 5.92 9.27
C LYS A 88 11.73 6.72 9.29
N PHE A 89 12.85 6.05 9.02
CA PHE A 89 14.17 6.65 8.79
C PHE A 89 14.57 6.39 7.35
N TYR A 90 15.17 7.39 6.70
CA TYR A 90 15.64 7.29 5.31
C TYR A 90 16.71 8.33 5.04
N ARG A 91 17.39 8.20 3.89
CA ARG A 91 18.27 9.23 3.33
C ARG A 91 17.61 9.86 2.12
N GLU A 92 17.67 11.18 2.05
CA GLU A 92 17.01 11.93 0.99
C GLU A 92 17.75 11.76 -0.35
N GLY A 93 17.02 11.38 -1.41
CA GLY A 93 17.55 11.23 -2.76
C GLY A 93 18.39 9.98 -3.01
N ASN A 94 19.46 9.77 -2.25
CA ASN A 94 20.38 8.62 -2.42
C ASN A 94 21.06 8.21 -1.09
N ALA A 95 21.84 7.12 -1.12
CA ALA A 95 22.50 6.57 0.07
C ALA A 95 23.53 7.50 0.75
N ASN A 96 24.00 8.55 0.06
CA ASN A 96 24.88 9.57 0.62
C ASN A 96 24.12 10.84 1.04
N GLY A 97 22.82 10.91 0.78
CA GLY A 97 21.97 12.03 1.16
C GLY A 97 21.86 12.22 2.67
N PRO A 98 21.38 13.41 3.11
CA PRO A 98 21.21 13.69 4.52
C PRO A 98 20.19 12.71 5.15
N PRO A 99 20.43 12.25 6.39
CA PRO A 99 19.47 11.42 7.10
C PRO A 99 18.23 12.25 7.45
N ARG A 100 17.06 11.64 7.26
CA ARG A 100 15.74 12.19 7.56
C ARG A 100 14.94 11.17 8.36
N PHE A 101 13.95 11.66 9.08
CA PHE A 101 12.95 10.80 9.70
C PHE A 101 11.56 11.38 9.49
N SER A 102 10.55 10.53 9.64
CA SER A 102 9.15 10.94 9.66
C SER A 102 8.38 10.09 10.65
N LEU A 103 7.43 10.73 11.34
CA LEU A 103 6.46 10.06 12.19
C LEU A 103 5.13 9.97 11.45
N GLY A 104 4.38 8.93 11.71
CA GLY A 104 3.09 8.72 11.08
C GLY A 104 2.21 7.78 11.87
N TYR A 105 0.99 7.61 11.38
CA TYR A 105 0.05 6.63 11.88
C TYR A 105 -0.74 6.04 10.72
N GLY A 106 -1.16 4.79 10.88
CA GLY A 106 -1.92 4.05 9.88
C GLY A 106 -3.17 3.45 10.47
N PHE A 107 -4.24 3.38 9.68
CA PHE A 107 -5.48 2.69 10.01
C PHE A 107 -5.75 1.58 9.02
N LYS A 108 -6.02 0.36 9.49
CA LYS A 108 -6.64 -0.69 8.67
C LYS A 108 -8.14 -0.44 8.61
N ALA A 109 -8.68 -0.40 7.39
CA ALA A 109 -10.11 -0.31 7.15
C ALA A 109 -10.63 -1.61 6.51
N GLY A 110 -11.68 -2.19 7.10
CA GLY A 110 -12.33 -3.40 6.60
C GLY A 110 -11.49 -4.67 6.77
N ASP A 111 -11.91 -5.74 6.07
CA ASP A 111 -11.36 -7.08 6.29
C ASP A 111 -10.06 -7.35 5.53
N THR A 112 -9.80 -6.62 4.44
CA THR A 112 -8.58 -6.77 3.63
C THR A 112 -7.42 -5.90 4.12
N GLY A 113 -6.23 -6.08 3.54
CA GLY A 113 -5.01 -5.31 3.80
C GLY A 113 -5.02 -3.90 3.19
N GLN A 114 -6.12 -3.17 3.39
CA GLN A 114 -6.26 -1.78 3.00
C GLN A 114 -5.93 -0.89 4.20
N PHE A 115 -5.04 0.06 3.96
CA PHE A 115 -4.53 0.97 4.97
C PHE A 115 -4.65 2.41 4.49
N VAL A 116 -4.99 3.32 5.40
CA VAL A 116 -4.83 4.77 5.19
C VAL A 116 -3.69 5.23 6.08
N LEU A 117 -2.66 5.80 5.47
CA LEU A 117 -1.46 6.26 6.16
C LEU A 117 -1.42 7.78 6.21
N HIS A 118 -1.04 8.31 7.37
CA HIS A 118 -0.76 9.72 7.59
C HIS A 118 0.71 9.85 8.01
N ASN A 119 1.42 10.81 7.45
CA ASN A 119 2.82 11.05 7.78
C ASN A 119 3.06 12.55 8.09
N SER A 120 4.10 12.84 8.87
CA SER A 120 4.43 14.20 9.31
C SER A 120 4.95 15.11 8.19
N ASN A 121 5.27 14.54 7.03
CA ASN A 121 5.92 15.24 5.93
C ASN A 121 4.92 15.63 4.82
N SER A 122 3.68 15.17 4.92
CA SER A 122 2.60 15.45 3.97
C SER A 122 1.30 15.71 4.71
N PRO A 123 0.55 16.78 4.36
CA PRO A 123 -0.79 16.98 4.90
C PRO A 123 -1.80 15.95 4.39
N ASP A 124 -1.51 15.31 3.25
CA ASP A 124 -2.42 14.40 2.58
C ASP A 124 -2.32 12.99 3.17
N SER A 125 -3.48 12.33 3.22
CA SER A 125 -3.59 10.93 3.65
C SER A 125 -3.43 10.02 2.45
N GLU A 126 -2.60 8.99 2.57
CA GLU A 126 -2.23 8.12 1.45
C GLU A 126 -2.85 6.73 1.63
N PRO A 127 -3.76 6.30 0.74
CA PRO A 127 -4.32 4.97 0.81
C PRO A 127 -3.37 3.95 0.16
N PHE A 128 -3.09 2.86 0.87
CA PHE A 128 -2.21 1.77 0.45
C PHE A 128 -2.86 0.39 0.63
N TRP A 129 -2.51 -0.52 -0.27
CA TRP A 129 -2.98 -1.89 -0.32
C TRP A 129 -1.78 -2.81 -0.20
N VAL A 130 -1.82 -3.75 0.74
CA VAL A 130 -0.94 -4.91 0.73
C VAL A 130 -1.49 -5.88 -0.30
N ILE A 131 -0.86 -5.89 -1.48
CA ILE A 131 -1.32 -6.69 -2.63
C ILE A 131 -0.81 -8.13 -2.57
N LYS A 132 0.25 -8.37 -1.80
CA LYS A 132 0.77 -9.70 -1.48
C LYS A 132 1.58 -9.65 -0.21
N LYS A 133 1.53 -10.73 0.58
CA LYS A 133 2.39 -10.90 1.75
C LYS A 133 3.22 -12.18 1.64
N GLY A 134 4.39 -12.14 2.26
CA GLY A 134 5.28 -13.27 2.38
C GLY A 134 4.77 -14.32 3.37
N PRO A 135 5.46 -15.48 3.43
CA PRO A 135 5.21 -16.48 4.45
C PRO A 135 5.49 -15.92 5.85
N LEU A 136 5.05 -16.68 6.85
CA LEU A 136 5.37 -16.40 8.24
C LEU A 136 6.76 -16.93 8.56
N ASN A 137 7.55 -16.13 9.24
CA ASN A 137 8.87 -16.49 9.70
C ASN A 137 8.84 -17.16 11.08
N GLU A 138 10.01 -17.49 11.59
CA GLU A 138 10.25 -18.09 12.90
C GLU A 138 9.70 -17.27 14.08
N TYR A 139 9.44 -15.98 13.87
CA TYR A 139 8.82 -15.07 14.85
C TYR A 139 7.31 -14.89 14.63
N ASN A 140 6.68 -15.71 13.78
CA ASN A 140 5.27 -15.62 13.40
C ASN A 140 4.89 -14.25 12.77
N GLN A 141 5.85 -13.60 12.12
CA GLN A 141 5.68 -12.34 11.39
C GLN A 141 5.79 -12.58 9.90
N TYR A 142 5.16 -11.73 9.07
CA TYR A 142 5.35 -11.82 7.62
C TYR A 142 6.79 -11.48 7.24
N ASP A 143 7.40 -12.27 6.35
CA ASP A 143 8.77 -12.05 5.87
C ASP A 143 8.90 -10.82 4.95
N TYR A 144 7.89 -10.59 4.10
CA TYR A 144 7.79 -9.43 3.23
C TYR A 144 6.34 -9.00 3.03
N ALA A 145 6.14 -7.78 2.55
CA ALA A 145 4.86 -7.29 2.05
C ALA A 145 5.09 -6.45 0.79
N ILE A 146 4.31 -6.72 -0.24
CA ILE A 146 4.25 -5.90 -1.45
C ILE A 146 3.11 -4.91 -1.27
N VAL A 147 3.45 -3.62 -1.37
CA VAL A 147 2.52 -2.52 -1.14
C VAL A 147 2.39 -1.70 -2.42
N SER A 148 1.16 -1.36 -2.76
CA SER A 148 0.85 -0.47 -3.87
C SER A 148 -0.47 0.26 -3.60
N ASN A 149 -1.01 0.92 -4.62
CA ASN A 149 -2.31 1.56 -4.59
C ASN A 149 -3.25 0.99 -5.66
N TRP A 150 -4.46 1.51 -5.70
CA TRP A 150 -5.49 1.08 -6.64
C TRP A 150 -5.13 1.31 -8.13
N VAL A 151 -4.22 2.24 -8.44
CA VAL A 151 -3.70 2.46 -9.80
C VAL A 151 -2.43 1.64 -10.12
N ARG A 152 -2.04 0.71 -9.25
CA ARG A 152 -0.85 -0.15 -9.38
C ARG A 152 0.49 0.61 -9.41
N PHE A 153 0.53 1.88 -9.00
CA PHE A 153 1.76 2.68 -8.95
C PHE A 153 1.63 3.87 -7.98
N PRO A 154 2.57 4.11 -7.05
CA PRO A 154 3.87 3.43 -6.92
C PRO A 154 3.75 2.02 -6.35
N VAL A 155 4.82 1.25 -6.52
CA VAL A 155 5.04 -0.04 -5.85
C VAL A 155 6.28 0.07 -4.97
N PHE A 156 6.15 -0.42 -3.74
CA PHE A 156 7.31 -0.68 -2.90
C PHE A 156 7.12 -2.00 -2.15
N VAL A 157 8.23 -2.65 -1.86
CA VAL A 157 8.25 -3.91 -1.12
C VAL A 157 9.05 -3.68 0.14
N ILE A 158 8.49 -4.11 1.25
CA ILE A 158 9.17 -4.11 2.55
C ILE A 158 9.46 -5.54 2.99
N ALA A 159 10.61 -5.78 3.59
CA ALA A 159 11.02 -7.08 4.12
C ALA A 159 11.58 -6.96 5.54
N ARG A 160 11.51 -8.06 6.31
CA ARG A 160 12.10 -8.15 7.66
C ARG A 160 13.62 -8.21 7.63
N ASP A 161 14.15 -8.96 6.66
CA ASP A 161 15.56 -9.17 6.44
C ASP A 161 15.87 -8.96 4.94
N PRO A 162 16.62 -7.91 4.58
CA PRO A 162 17.02 -7.63 3.21
C PRO A 162 17.80 -8.78 2.54
N GLU A 163 18.70 -9.43 3.27
CA GLU A 163 19.55 -10.49 2.72
C GLU A 163 18.74 -11.73 2.45
N ARG A 164 17.91 -12.16 3.42
CA ARG A 164 16.99 -13.28 3.23
C ARG A 164 16.00 -13.01 2.10
N PHE A 165 15.47 -11.79 2.01
CA PHE A 165 14.59 -11.41 0.91
C PHE A 165 15.31 -11.53 -0.45
N ARG A 166 16.54 -11.02 -0.54
CA ARG A 166 17.34 -11.04 -1.76
C ARG A 166 17.62 -12.46 -2.24
N THR A 167 17.90 -13.39 -1.32
CA THR A 167 18.23 -14.78 -1.65
C THR A 167 17.00 -15.65 -1.89
N GLU A 168 15.95 -15.51 -1.09
CA GLU A 168 14.82 -16.46 -1.06
C GLU A 168 13.55 -15.95 -1.77
N HIS A 169 13.37 -14.63 -1.89
CA HIS A 169 12.06 -14.06 -2.27
C HIS A 169 12.11 -13.14 -3.49
N MET A 170 13.23 -12.44 -3.71
CA MET A 170 13.33 -11.37 -4.71
C MET A 170 12.91 -11.82 -6.11
N ARG A 171 13.39 -12.98 -6.57
CA ARG A 171 13.02 -13.52 -7.90
C ARG A 171 11.51 -13.75 -8.02
N ASN A 172 10.91 -14.40 -7.02
CA ASN A 172 9.48 -14.72 -7.03
C ASN A 172 8.61 -13.46 -6.90
N VAL A 173 9.08 -12.45 -6.18
CA VAL A 173 8.40 -11.16 -6.05
C VAL A 173 8.45 -10.36 -7.34
N LEU A 174 9.62 -10.28 -8.00
CA LEU A 174 9.73 -9.61 -9.30
C LEU A 174 8.88 -10.32 -10.36
N GLN A 175 8.88 -11.66 -10.39
CA GLN A 175 8.01 -12.43 -11.27
C GLN A 175 6.53 -12.13 -11.00
N PHE A 176 6.11 -12.11 -9.73
CA PHE A 176 4.74 -11.75 -9.37
C PHE A 176 4.36 -10.34 -9.86
N LEU A 177 5.26 -9.38 -9.73
CA LEU A 177 5.02 -8.01 -10.21
C LEU A 177 4.91 -7.95 -11.73
N GLU A 178 5.69 -8.74 -12.48
CA GLU A 178 5.59 -8.89 -13.92
C GLU A 178 4.27 -9.56 -14.32
N ASP A 179 3.95 -10.72 -13.75
CA ASP A 179 2.74 -11.51 -14.05
C ASP A 179 1.44 -10.74 -13.76
N ASN A 180 1.47 -9.82 -12.80
CA ASN A 180 0.32 -9.01 -12.40
C ASN A 180 0.33 -7.60 -13.01
N ASN A 181 1.16 -7.36 -14.03
CA ASN A 181 1.25 -6.11 -14.80
C ASN A 181 1.64 -4.86 -13.99
N TYR A 182 2.31 -5.02 -12.85
CA TYR A 182 2.97 -3.92 -12.15
C TYR A 182 4.29 -3.55 -12.85
N ILE A 183 5.03 -4.57 -13.29
CA ILE A 183 6.21 -4.40 -14.14
C ILE A 183 5.86 -4.84 -15.56
N ASN A 184 5.97 -3.91 -16.50
CA ASN A 184 5.83 -4.13 -17.93
C ASN A 184 7.04 -3.56 -18.68
N VAL A 185 7.05 -3.66 -20.01
CA VAL A 185 8.16 -3.18 -20.86
C VAL A 185 8.50 -1.71 -20.58
N MET A 186 7.50 -0.85 -20.41
CA MET A 186 7.70 0.58 -20.15
C MET A 186 8.28 0.80 -18.75
N THR A 187 7.66 0.26 -17.71
CA THR A 187 8.15 0.45 -16.34
C THR A 187 9.55 -0.11 -16.13
N LYS A 188 9.90 -1.19 -16.85
CA LYS A 188 11.23 -1.79 -16.85
C LYS A 188 12.25 -0.92 -17.58
N ALA A 189 11.92 -0.43 -18.78
CA ALA A 189 12.80 0.44 -19.56
C ALA A 189 13.18 1.74 -18.83
N PHE A 190 12.25 2.28 -18.04
CA PHE A 190 12.47 3.51 -17.28
C PHE A 190 12.88 3.28 -15.82
N ASN A 191 13.16 2.04 -15.38
CA ASN A 191 13.46 1.70 -13.98
C ASN A 191 12.44 2.29 -12.99
N MET A 192 11.15 2.21 -13.33
CA MET A 192 10.07 2.75 -12.50
C MET A 192 9.84 1.95 -11.23
N ILE A 193 10.23 0.68 -11.22
CA ILE A 193 10.22 -0.20 -10.06
C ILE A 193 11.56 -0.94 -10.06
N SER A 194 12.35 -0.80 -8.99
CA SER A 194 13.70 -1.36 -8.93
C SER A 194 14.05 -1.89 -7.55
N PRO A 195 14.83 -2.99 -7.44
CA PRO A 195 15.46 -3.39 -6.20
C PRO A 195 16.32 -2.26 -5.61
N VAL A 196 16.34 -2.17 -4.29
CA VAL A 196 17.17 -1.22 -3.55
C VAL A 196 18.54 -1.85 -3.30
N ASP A 197 19.62 -1.10 -3.58
CA ASP A 197 20.96 -1.51 -3.21
C ASP A 197 21.23 -1.21 -1.73
N TYR A 198 21.40 -2.27 -0.95
CA TYR A 198 21.64 -2.22 0.48
C TYR A 198 23.12 -2.10 0.85
N SER A 199 24.05 -2.37 -0.07
CA SER A 199 25.48 -2.37 0.23
C SER A 199 25.98 -1.01 0.73
N GLN A 200 25.28 0.06 0.35
CA GLN A 200 25.60 1.44 0.72
C GLN A 200 24.87 1.91 1.98
N CYS A 201 24.04 1.07 2.60
CA CYS A 201 23.21 1.44 3.73
C CYS A 201 23.80 0.91 5.05
N GLN A 202 24.26 1.82 5.89
CA GLN A 202 24.60 1.50 7.27
C GLN A 202 23.35 1.59 8.16
N TYR A 203 22.75 0.44 8.47
CA TYR A 203 21.64 0.37 9.42
C TYR A 203 22.18 0.20 10.84
N THR A 204 21.78 1.08 11.75
CA THR A 204 22.11 0.89 13.16
C THR A 204 21.40 -0.35 13.71
N PRO A 205 22.07 -1.21 14.49
CA PRO A 205 21.45 -2.40 15.09
C PRO A 205 20.35 -2.08 16.11
N THR A 206 20.15 -0.81 16.48
CA THR A 206 19.50 -0.37 17.74
C THR A 206 18.00 -0.65 17.88
N PHE A 207 17.36 -1.37 16.96
CA PHE A 207 15.96 -1.80 17.11
C PHE A 207 15.76 -3.32 17.06
N SER A 208 16.83 -4.12 17.05
CA SER A 208 16.74 -5.60 17.12
C SER A 208 16.64 -6.16 18.54
N GLY A 209 16.48 -5.31 19.57
CA GLY A 209 16.59 -5.70 20.99
C GLY A 209 15.35 -5.51 21.86
N ALA A 210 14.23 -5.01 21.34
CA ALA A 210 13.00 -4.84 22.12
C ALA A 210 12.03 -6.00 21.83
N GLY A 211 12.30 -7.16 22.44
CA GLY A 211 11.45 -8.34 22.33
C GLY A 211 12.23 -9.65 22.41
N ARG A 212 12.91 -9.88 23.53
CA ARG A 212 13.06 -11.22 24.09
C ARG A 212 12.11 -11.32 25.27
#